data_AF-A0A952AHI7-F1
#
_entry.id   AF-A0A952AHI7-F1
#
_cell.length_a   1.000
_cell.length_b   1.000
_cell.length_c   1.000
_cell.angle_alpha   90.00
_cell.angle_beta   90.00
_cell.angle_gamma   90.00
#
_symmetry.space_group_name_H-M   'P 1'
#
loop_
_entity.id
_entity.type
_entity.pdbx_description
1 polymer ?
#
loop_
_entity_poly.entity_id
_entity_poly.type
_entity_poly.pdbx_seq_one_letter_code
_entity_poly.pdbx_strand_id
1 'polypeptide(L)'
;MSKAKAFSFYLLFLDFFIGFIFGSIGYFFALLAFPILAIFRGSIVGLFINKTDHIAKLRKNAIAGALAFLLGLLLGIMNLIYFLAPRYELYRQRLTLLDEKNLGLTLGIVAALFIACLFFLIYSAVSYIAGLLIYKAVSR
;
A
#
# COMPACT_ATOMS: atom_id res chain seq x y z
N MET A 1 27.08 1.28 2.92
CA MET A 1 25.83 0.86 2.22
C MET A 1 25.92 1.34 0.78
N SER A 2 25.60 0.50 -0.23
CA SER A 2 25.69 0.93 -1.63
C SER A 2 24.59 1.96 -1.97
N LYS A 3 24.87 2.89 -2.90
CA LYS A 3 23.90 3.95 -3.30
C LYS A 3 22.53 3.38 -3.70
N ALA A 4 22.52 2.24 -4.41
CA ALA A 4 21.30 1.54 -4.80
C ALA A 4 20.47 1.01 -3.60
N LYS A 5 21.14 0.55 -2.52
CA LYS A 5 20.46 0.11 -1.30
C LYS A 5 19.83 1.28 -0.55
N ALA A 6 20.52 2.42 -0.46
CA ALA A 6 19.97 3.63 0.14
C ALA A 6 18.75 4.13 -0.64
N PHE A 7 18.85 4.16 -1.96
CA PHE A 7 17.75 4.58 -2.82
C PHE A 7 16.51 3.68 -2.73
N SER A 8 16.68 2.35 -2.72
CA SER A 8 15.58 1.41 -2.47
C SER A 8 14.92 1.62 -1.10
N PHE A 9 15.70 1.95 -0.07
CA PHE A 9 15.17 2.28 1.25
C PHE A 9 14.34 3.56 1.25
N TYR A 10 14.78 4.61 0.55
CA TYR A 10 13.99 5.84 0.39
C TYR A 10 12.65 5.59 -0.31
N LEU A 11 12.62 4.73 -1.33
CA LEU A 11 11.36 4.36 -2.00
C LEU A 11 10.43 3.58 -1.08
N LEU A 12 10.96 2.68 -0.24
CA LEU A 12 10.16 1.99 0.78
C LEU A 12 9.58 2.95 1.81
N PHE A 13 10.38 3.90 2.28
CA PHE A 13 9.90 4.93 3.20
C PHE A 13 8.83 5.80 2.55
N LEU A 14 9.02 6.19 1.28
CA LEU A 14 8.05 6.95 0.52
C LEU A 14 6.71 6.19 0.38
N ASP A 15 6.75 4.90 0.05
CA ASP A 15 5.53 4.09 -0.04
C ASP A 15 4.79 4.01 1.28
N PHE A 16 5.52 3.76 2.36
CA PHE A 16 4.97 3.74 3.70
C PHE A 16 4.35 5.08 4.07
N PHE A 17 5.06 6.18 3.84
CA PHE A 17 4.61 7.51 4.23
C PHE A 17 3.38 7.95 3.44
N ILE A 18 3.36 7.68 2.13
CA ILE A 18 2.21 7.96 1.28
C ILE A 18 1.02 7.09 1.70
N GLY A 19 1.24 5.80 1.95
CA GLY A 19 0.22 4.91 2.51
C GLY A 19 -0.38 5.48 3.79
N PHE A 20 0.47 5.94 4.72
CA PHE A 20 0.05 6.52 5.99
C PHE A 20 -0.80 7.79 5.83
N ILE A 21 -0.39 8.73 4.98
CA ILE A 21 -1.16 9.96 4.73
C ILE A 21 -2.53 9.60 4.17
N PHE A 22 -2.57 8.77 3.12
CA PHE A 22 -3.83 8.44 2.47
C PHE A 22 -4.75 7.59 3.35
N GLY A 23 -4.19 6.72 4.19
CA GLY A 23 -4.95 6.02 5.23
C GLY A 23 -5.54 6.99 6.27
N SER A 24 -4.80 8.04 6.61
CA SER A 24 -5.21 9.04 7.61
C SER A 24 -6.28 10.02 7.13
N ILE A 25 -6.42 10.24 5.82
CA ILE A 25 -7.43 11.16 5.26
C ILE A 25 -8.64 10.43 4.65
N GLY A 26 -8.52 9.12 4.39
CA GLY A 26 -9.62 8.28 3.94
C GLY A 26 -9.26 7.32 2.80
N TYR A 27 -9.81 6.12 2.87
CA TYR A 27 -9.52 5.00 1.97
C TYR A 27 -9.72 5.31 0.48
N PHE A 28 -10.69 6.18 0.16
CA PHE A 28 -10.97 6.60 -1.21
C PHE A 28 -9.78 7.30 -1.88
N PHE A 29 -9.02 8.12 -1.15
CA PHE A 29 -7.86 8.80 -1.71
C PHE A 29 -6.68 7.84 -1.90
N ALA A 30 -6.57 6.81 -1.04
CA ALA A 30 -5.59 5.74 -1.23
C ALA A 30 -5.83 4.97 -2.53
N LEU A 31 -7.09 4.73 -2.91
CA LEU A 31 -7.45 4.10 -4.19
C LEU A 31 -6.96 4.90 -5.41
N LEU A 32 -6.92 6.23 -5.32
CA LEU A 32 -6.48 7.08 -6.43
C LEU A 32 -4.95 7.17 -6.50
N ALA A 33 -4.27 7.19 -5.35
CA ALA A 33 -2.83 7.35 -5.28
C ALA A 33 -2.06 6.05 -5.55
N PHE A 34 -2.61 4.89 -5.16
CA PHE A 34 -1.86 3.63 -5.22
C PHE A 34 -1.38 3.21 -6.63
N PRO A 35 -2.13 3.41 -7.73
CA PRO A 35 -1.68 2.96 -9.05
C PRO A 35 -0.52 3.82 -9.54
N ILE A 36 -0.63 5.14 -9.33
CA ILE A 36 0.40 6.12 -9.72
C ILE A 36 1.70 5.82 -8.97
N LEU A 37 1.60 5.56 -7.66
CA LEU A 37 2.74 5.23 -6.83
C LEU A 37 3.40 3.91 -7.24
N ALA A 38 2.61 2.87 -7.50
CA ALA A 38 3.10 1.58 -7.97
C ALA A 38 3.87 1.71 -9.29
N ILE A 39 3.31 2.46 -10.26
CA ILE A 39 3.95 2.76 -11.55
C ILE A 39 5.27 3.51 -11.33
N PHE A 40 5.25 4.57 -10.54
CA PHE A 40 6.43 5.39 -10.26
C PHE A 40 7.55 4.56 -9.66
N ARG A 41 7.27 3.83 -8.56
CA ARG A 41 8.25 2.95 -7.92
C ARG A 41 8.81 1.92 -8.90
N GLY A 42 7.92 1.24 -9.62
CA GLY A 42 8.28 0.22 -10.59
C GLY A 42 9.25 0.75 -11.63
N SER A 43 8.85 1.84 -12.27
CA SER A 43 9.61 2.54 -13.31
C SER A 43 11.00 2.93 -12.82
N ILE A 44 11.06 3.58 -11.65
CA ILE A 44 12.30 4.04 -11.05
C ILE A 44 13.23 2.86 -10.73
N VAL A 45 12.73 1.79 -10.11
CA VAL A 45 13.55 0.60 -9.82
C VAL A 45 14.04 -0.07 -11.11
N GLY A 46 13.23 -0.06 -12.17
CA GLY A 46 13.60 -0.55 -13.51
C GLY A 46 14.78 0.18 -14.13
N LEU A 47 14.93 1.49 -13.88
CA LEU A 47 16.07 2.29 -14.37
C LEU A 47 17.40 1.91 -13.73
N PHE A 48 17.39 1.53 -12.44
CA PHE A 48 18.60 1.35 -11.65
C PHE A 48 19.02 -0.12 -11.44
N ILE A 49 18.28 -1.06 -12.02
CA ILE A 49 18.59 -2.49 -11.93
C ILE A 49 19.64 -2.90 -12.96
N ASN A 50 20.63 -3.64 -12.50
CA ASN A 50 21.70 -4.19 -13.34
C ASN A 50 21.22 -5.45 -14.09
N LYS A 51 21.85 -5.77 -15.24
CA LYS A 51 21.39 -6.83 -16.17
C LYS A 51 21.30 -8.23 -15.53
N THR A 52 22.19 -8.54 -14.59
CA THR A 52 22.17 -9.79 -13.82
C THR A 52 21.07 -9.78 -12.75
N ASP A 53 20.15 -10.74 -12.86
CA ASP A 53 19.01 -11.00 -11.96
C ASP A 53 17.93 -9.90 -11.90
N HIS A 54 17.70 -9.18 -12.99
CA HIS A 54 16.72 -8.10 -13.05
C HIS A 54 15.30 -8.54 -12.66
N ILE A 55 14.86 -9.72 -13.09
CA ILE A 55 13.51 -10.25 -12.76
C ILE A 55 13.33 -10.45 -11.26
N ALA A 56 14.27 -11.14 -10.61
CA ALA A 56 14.20 -11.44 -9.18
C ALA A 56 14.25 -10.15 -8.34
N LYS A 57 15.09 -9.19 -8.74
CA LYS A 57 15.21 -7.89 -8.07
C LYS A 57 13.95 -7.03 -8.24
N LEU A 58 13.36 -7.00 -9.44
CA LEU A 58 12.11 -6.27 -9.69
C LEU A 58 10.97 -6.84 -8.85
N ARG A 59 10.79 -8.16 -8.85
CA ARG A 59 9.74 -8.82 -8.06
C ARG A 59 9.91 -8.55 -6.57
N LYS A 60 11.13 -8.70 -6.03
CA LYS A 60 11.40 -8.43 -4.62
C LYS A 60 11.11 -6.98 -4.23
N ASN A 61 11.48 -6.02 -5.07
CA ASN A 61 11.21 -4.60 -4.80
C ASN A 61 9.71 -4.26 -4.92
N ALA A 62 9.00 -4.84 -5.89
CA ALA A 62 7.55 -4.64 -6.04
C ALA A 62 6.78 -5.13 -4.81
N ILE A 63 7.11 -6.35 -4.33
CA ILE A 63 6.53 -6.93 -3.11
C ILE A 63 6.83 -6.05 -1.89
N ALA A 64 8.09 -5.64 -1.72
CA ALA A 64 8.48 -4.84 -0.57
C ALA A 64 7.79 -3.46 -0.55
N GLY A 65 7.55 -2.86 -1.72
CA GLY A 65 6.81 -1.60 -1.85
C GLY A 65 5.33 -1.76 -1.54
N ALA A 66 4.71 -2.81 -2.08
CA ALA A 66 3.32 -3.15 -1.79
C ALA A 66 3.10 -3.36 -0.29
N LEU A 67 4.04 -4.05 0.38
CA LEU A 67 3.99 -4.28 1.82
C LEU A 67 4.16 -2.96 2.60
N ALA A 68 5.13 -2.13 2.23
CA ALA A 68 5.38 -0.85 2.88
C ALA A 68 4.17 0.08 2.76
N PHE A 69 3.58 0.19 1.56
CA PHE A 69 2.37 0.97 1.32
C PHE A 69 1.20 0.44 2.14
N LEU A 70 0.97 -0.88 2.16
CA LEU A 70 -0.13 -1.48 2.92
C LEU A 70 0.02 -1.23 4.43
N LEU A 71 1.24 -1.38 4.97
CA LEU A 71 1.50 -1.09 6.38
C LEU A 71 1.26 0.37 6.72
N GLY A 72 1.74 1.29 5.87
CA GLY A 72 1.44 2.71 5.99
C GLY A 72 -0.06 2.97 6.01
N LEU A 73 -0.79 2.42 5.04
CA LEU A 73 -2.23 2.55 4.89
C LEU A 73 -2.98 2.09 6.15
N LEU A 74 -2.64 0.91 6.67
CA LEU A 74 -3.26 0.36 7.88
C LEU A 74 -3.02 1.25 9.10
N LEU A 75 -1.78 1.73 9.29
CA LEU A 75 -1.47 2.66 10.39
C LEU A 75 -2.18 4.01 10.23
N GLY A 76 -2.31 4.50 9.01
CA GLY A 76 -3.08 5.71 8.72
C GLY A 76 -4.56 5.54 9.03
N ILE A 77 -5.15 4.40 8.67
CA ILE A 77 -6.54 4.08 9.00
C ILE A 77 -6.71 4.00 10.52
N MET A 78 -5.79 3.34 11.23
CA MET A 78 -5.82 3.28 12.70
C MET A 78 -5.73 4.68 13.32
N ASN A 79 -4.88 5.55 12.77
CA ASN A 79 -4.77 6.95 13.19
C ASN A 79 -6.08 7.74 12.96
N LEU A 80 -6.71 7.57 11.79
CA LEU A 80 -8.02 8.15 11.50
C LEU A 80 -9.11 7.65 12.44
N ILE A 81 -9.15 6.34 12.72
CA ILE A 81 -10.08 5.74 13.68
C ILE A 81 -9.85 6.32 15.07
N TYR A 82 -8.61 6.42 15.53
CA TYR A 82 -8.29 6.99 16.84
C TYR A 82 -8.78 8.44 16.97
N PHE A 83 -8.56 9.25 15.94
CA PHE A 83 -9.05 10.63 15.91
C PHE A 83 -10.59 10.71 15.87
N LEU A 84 -11.25 9.78 15.18
CA LEU A 84 -12.71 9.73 15.06
C LEU A 84 -13.40 8.98 16.22
N ALA A 85 -12.68 8.19 17.02
CA ALA A 85 -13.23 7.33 18.06
C ALA A 85 -14.12 8.05 19.08
N PRO A 86 -13.76 9.25 19.60
CA PRO A 86 -14.63 10.00 20.52
C PRO A 86 -15.98 10.40 19.88
N ARG A 87 -15.98 10.66 18.57
CA ARG A 87 -17.21 10.96 17.81
C ARG A 87 -18.00 9.69 17.52
N TYR A 88 -17.32 8.56 17.36
CA TYR A 88 -17.91 7.25 17.12
C TYR A 88 -18.60 6.70 18.38
N GLU A 89 -18.10 6.96 19.58
CA GLU A 89 -18.78 6.59 20.84
C GLU A 89 -20.14 7.26 20.99
N LEU A 90 -20.21 8.56 20.69
CA LEU A 90 -21.47 9.32 20.66
C LEU A 90 -22.47 8.78 19.62
N TYR A 91 -21.96 8.29 18.48
CA TYR A 91 -22.78 7.69 17.42
C TYR A 91 -23.23 6.26 17.77
N ARG A 92 -22.36 5.47 18.42
CA ARG A 92 -22.62 4.08 18.86
C ARG A 92 -23.64 4.03 20.00
N GLN A 93 -23.66 5.02 20.89
CA GLN A 93 -24.71 5.18 21.90
C GLN A 93 -26.10 5.41 21.28
N ARG A 94 -26.19 5.95 20.05
CA ARG A 94 -27.46 6.08 19.31
C ARG A 94 -27.86 4.82 18.54
N LEU A 95 -26.88 4.02 18.12
CA LEU A 95 -27.08 2.78 17.32
C LEU A 95 -27.24 1.50 18.15
N THR A 96 -27.06 1.56 19.48
CA THR A 96 -27.16 0.41 20.39
C THR A 96 -28.57 -0.18 20.54
N LEU A 97 -29.55 0.37 19.81
CA LEU A 97 -30.90 -0.18 19.66
C LEU A 97 -31.03 -1.29 18.60
N LEU A 98 -29.98 -1.61 17.85
CA LEU A 98 -30.00 -2.64 16.80
C LEU A 98 -28.90 -3.67 17.07
N ASP A 99 -29.31 -4.84 17.57
CA ASP A 99 -28.46 -5.85 18.19
C ASP A 99 -28.17 -7.01 17.22
N GLU A 100 -27.00 -7.00 16.57
CA GLU A 100 -26.36 -8.14 15.90
C GLU A 100 -24.82 -7.92 15.82
N LYS A 101 -24.16 -7.86 16.98
CA LYS A 101 -22.76 -7.37 17.09
C LYS A 101 -21.65 -8.31 16.60
N ASN A 102 -21.85 -9.63 16.57
CA ASN A 102 -20.75 -10.58 16.36
C ASN A 102 -20.57 -11.03 14.90
N LEU A 103 -21.67 -11.15 14.15
CA LEU A 103 -21.64 -11.59 12.75
C LEU A 103 -21.15 -10.46 11.82
N GLY A 104 -21.61 -9.23 12.07
CA GLY A 104 -21.16 -8.04 11.35
C GLY A 104 -19.67 -7.71 11.55
N LEU A 105 -19.13 -7.91 12.76
CA LEU A 105 -17.70 -7.70 13.03
C LEU A 105 -16.82 -8.69 12.24
N THR A 106 -17.20 -9.97 12.27
CA THR A 106 -16.44 -11.04 11.59
C THR A 106 -16.43 -10.83 10.08
N LEU A 107 -17.59 -10.51 9.49
CA LEU A 107 -17.70 -10.18 8.07
C LEU A 107 -16.89 -8.93 7.70
N GLY A 108 -16.87 -7.91 8.55
CA GLY A 108 -16.08 -6.70 8.36
C GLY A 108 -14.58 -6.97 8.32
N ILE A 109 -14.07 -7.80 9.24
CA ILE A 109 -12.64 -8.19 9.27
C ILE A 109 -12.27 -8.99 8.01
N VAL A 110 -13.09 -9.96 7.63
CA VAL A 110 -12.84 -10.79 6.44
C VAL A 110 -12.83 -9.92 5.16
N ALA A 111 -13.79 -9.02 5.02
CA ALA A 111 -13.84 -8.08 3.89
C ALA A 111 -12.61 -7.16 3.85
N ALA A 112 -12.18 -6.63 4.99
CA ALA A 112 -10.99 -5.78 5.07
C ALA A 112 -9.70 -6.52 4.67
N LEU A 113 -9.53 -7.77 5.13
CA LEU A 113 -8.40 -8.62 4.75
C LEU A 113 -8.40 -8.96 3.25
N PHE A 114 -9.57 -9.27 2.70
CA PHE A 114 -9.71 -9.55 1.27
C PHE A 114 -9.32 -8.34 0.42
N ILE A 115 -9.80 -7.15 0.78
CA ILE A 115 -9.45 -5.91 0.08
C ILE A 115 -7.95 -5.62 0.22
N ALA A 116 -7.37 -5.73 1.43
CA ALA A 116 -5.94 -5.55 1.64
C ALA A 116 -5.08 -6.49 0.77
N CYS A 117 -5.51 -7.74 0.63
CA CYS A 117 -4.86 -8.72 -0.24
C CYS A 117 -4.93 -8.30 -1.72
N LEU A 118 -6.11 -7.85 -2.20
CA LEU A 118 -6.26 -7.32 -3.55
C LEU A 118 -5.34 -6.14 -3.82
N PHE A 119 -5.26 -5.18 -2.90
CA PHE A 119 -4.35 -4.04 -3.02
C PHE A 119 -2.89 -4.48 -3.14
N PHE A 120 -2.47 -5.39 -2.28
CA PHE A 120 -1.12 -5.92 -2.30
C PHE A 120 -0.78 -6.57 -3.64
N LEU A 121 -1.68 -7.42 -4.15
CA LEU A 121 -1.52 -8.11 -5.43
C LEU A 121 -1.44 -7.13 -6.60
N ILE A 122 -2.39 -6.19 -6.68
CA ILE A 122 -2.45 -5.23 -7.79
C ILE A 122 -1.23 -4.29 -7.74
N TYR A 123 -0.88 -3.75 -6.57
CA TYR A 123 0.29 -2.89 -6.43
C TYR A 123 1.55 -3.64 -6.88
N SER A 124 1.76 -4.86 -6.38
CA SER A 124 2.94 -5.65 -6.73
C SER A 124 2.98 -5.96 -8.23
N ALA A 125 1.85 -6.29 -8.85
CA ALA A 125 1.78 -6.56 -10.28
C ALA A 125 2.07 -5.32 -11.13
N VAL A 126 1.42 -4.20 -10.83
CA VAL A 126 1.60 -2.93 -11.56
C VAL A 126 3.04 -2.44 -11.43
N SER A 127 3.59 -2.45 -10.22
CA SER A 127 4.98 -2.03 -9.98
C SER A 127 5.99 -2.92 -10.71
N TYR A 128 5.78 -4.24 -10.70
CA TYR A 128 6.63 -5.17 -11.44
C TYR A 128 6.58 -4.93 -12.96
N ILE A 129 5.38 -4.80 -13.53
CA ILE A 129 5.19 -4.59 -14.97
C ILE A 129 5.80 -3.25 -15.40
N ALA A 130 5.54 -2.17 -14.66
CA ALA A 130 6.13 -0.86 -14.94
C ALA A 130 7.66 -0.91 -14.96
N GLY A 131 8.27 -1.55 -13.96
CA GLY A 131 9.72 -1.70 -13.90
C GLY A 131 10.29 -2.56 -15.02
N LEU A 132 9.59 -3.62 -15.43
CA LEU A 132 9.98 -4.46 -16.56
C LEU A 132 9.96 -3.67 -17.88
N LEU A 133 8.92 -2.87 -18.12
CA LEU A 133 8.77 -2.05 -19.32
C LEU A 133 9.89 -1.03 -19.44
N ILE A 134 10.19 -0.32 -18.34
CA ILE A 134 11.26 0.70 -18.33
C ILE A 134 12.63 0.06 -18.47
N TYR A 135 12.91 -1.04 -17.76
CA TYR A 135 14.17 -1.77 -17.94
C TYR A 135 14.36 -2.15 -19.41
N LYS A 136 13.33 -2.72 -20.06
CA LYS A 136 13.38 -3.10 -21.47
C LYS A 136 13.61 -1.91 -22.39
N ALA A 137 13.03 -0.75 -22.10
CA ALA A 137 13.20 0.47 -22.88
C ALA A 137 14.63 1.03 -22.80
N VAL A 138 15.25 0.99 -21.62
CA VAL A 138 16.60 1.56 -21.37
C VAL A 138 17.73 0.57 -21.66
N SER A 139 17.45 -0.73 -21.66
CA SER A 139 18.45 -1.77 -21.95
C SER A 139 18.73 -2.03 -23.45
N ARG A 140 18.01 -1.34 -24.34
CA ARG A 140 18.26 -1.30 -25.79
C ARG A 140 19.44 -0.41 -26.10
#